data_AF-A0A5C8NPZ2-F1
#
_entry.id   AF-A0A5C8NPZ2-F1
#
_cell.length_a   1.000
_cell.length_b   1.000
_cell.length_c   1.000
_cell.angle_alpha   90.00
_cell.angle_beta   90.00
_cell.angle_gamma   90.00
#
_symmetry.space_group_name_H-M   'P 1'
#
loop_
_entity.id
_entity.type
_entity.pdbx_description
1 polymer ?
#
loop_
_entity_poly.entity_id
_entity_poly.type
_entity_poly.pdbx_seq_one_letter_code
_entity_poly.pdbx_strand_id
1 'polypeptide(L)'
;MKRTALAALFAAGAAAAVQPLPASAAQDAIDAEKVFATRCARCHTADKVATSIEKRPPEGREAWLAQFLAGHFPPDEPTRKALAEWLLSRTRSAR
;
A
#
# COMPACT_ATOMS: atom_id res chain seq x y z
N MET A 1 11.93 33.29 -68.71
CA MET A 1 11.24 31.99 -68.52
C MET A 1 12.28 30.99 -68.04
N LYS A 2 12.21 30.24 -66.94
CA LYS A 2 11.30 30.06 -65.80
C LYS A 2 12.21 29.60 -64.65
N ARG A 3 12.07 30.16 -63.44
CA ARG A 3 12.79 29.73 -62.24
C ARG A 3 12.23 28.37 -61.82
N THR A 4 13.08 27.34 -61.79
CA THR A 4 12.78 26.01 -61.25
C THR A 4 12.78 26.11 -59.72
N ALA A 5 11.62 25.90 -59.11
CA ALA A 5 11.50 25.71 -57.67
C ALA A 5 11.14 24.25 -57.41
N LEU A 6 12.07 23.48 -56.84
CA LEU A 6 11.76 22.22 -56.18
C LEU A 6 11.15 22.56 -54.81
N ALA A 7 9.85 22.32 -54.66
CA ALA A 7 9.19 22.35 -53.36
C ALA A 7 9.46 21.00 -52.66
N ALA A 8 10.25 21.03 -51.58
CA ALA A 8 10.41 19.90 -50.69
C ALA A 8 9.14 19.70 -49.87
N LEU A 9 8.48 18.55 -50.02
CA LEU A 9 7.42 18.12 -49.11
C LEU A 9 8.04 17.71 -47.78
N PHE A 10 7.85 18.51 -46.75
CA PHE A 10 8.06 18.08 -45.37
C PHE A 10 6.92 17.16 -44.96
N ALA A 11 7.19 15.86 -44.85
CA ALA A 11 6.29 14.92 -44.20
C ALA A 11 6.38 15.14 -42.67
N ALA A 12 5.41 15.86 -42.11
CA ALA A 12 5.23 15.95 -40.67
C ALA A 12 4.57 14.65 -40.17
N GLY A 13 5.38 13.69 -39.72
CA GLY A 13 4.90 12.55 -38.96
C GLY A 13 4.42 13.01 -37.59
N ALA A 14 3.11 12.99 -37.35
CA ALA A 14 2.55 13.24 -36.04
C ALA A 14 2.90 12.08 -35.10
N ALA A 15 3.94 12.27 -34.28
CA ALA A 15 4.20 11.40 -33.14
C ALA A 15 3.08 11.62 -32.11
N ALA A 16 2.11 10.70 -32.06
CA ALA A 16 1.15 10.65 -30.97
C ALA A 16 1.93 10.38 -29.68
N ALA A 17 2.05 11.39 -28.82
CA ALA A 17 2.61 11.25 -27.49
C ALA A 17 1.71 10.32 -26.68
N VAL A 18 2.16 9.09 -26.46
CA VAL A 18 1.54 8.18 -25.48
C VAL A 18 1.82 8.79 -24.11
N GLN A 19 0.84 9.47 -23.53
CA GLN A 19 1.00 9.99 -22.18
C GLN A 19 0.99 8.79 -21.21
N PRO A 20 1.98 8.67 -20.32
CA PRO A 20 1.94 7.68 -19.26
C PRO A 20 0.73 8.00 -18.37
N LEU A 21 -0.19 7.04 -18.28
CA LEU A 21 -1.28 7.09 -17.31
C LEU A 21 -0.65 7.25 -15.92
N PRO A 22 -1.03 8.25 -15.10
CA PRO A 22 -0.51 8.33 -13.75
C PRO A 22 -0.90 7.05 -13.02
N ALA A 23 0.11 6.27 -12.60
CA ALA A 23 -0.06 5.15 -11.69
C ALA A 23 -0.42 5.70 -10.31
N SER A 24 -1.62 6.23 -10.19
CA SER A 24 -2.22 6.63 -8.93
C SER A 24 -3.72 6.41 -9.06
N ALA A 25 -4.09 5.13 -9.21
CA ALA A 25 -5.27 4.69 -8.51
C ALA A 25 -4.97 4.98 -7.04
N ALA A 26 -5.59 6.04 -6.51
CA ALA A 26 -5.65 6.28 -5.09
C ALA A 26 -6.11 4.96 -4.45
N GLN A 27 -5.16 4.23 -3.87
CA GLN A 27 -5.51 3.16 -2.96
C GLN A 27 -6.07 3.91 -1.77
N ASP A 28 -7.41 3.92 -1.65
CA ASP A 28 -8.07 4.47 -0.47
C ASP A 28 -7.30 3.97 0.75
N ALA A 29 -6.76 4.90 1.54
CA ALA A 29 -5.91 4.54 2.66
C ALA A 29 -6.68 3.54 3.55
N ILE A 30 -6.11 2.35 3.73
CA ILE A 30 -6.79 1.29 4.48
C ILE A 30 -6.92 1.76 5.93
N ASP A 31 -8.15 1.96 6.37
CA ASP A 31 -8.47 2.27 7.76
C ASP A 31 -8.32 1.00 8.61
N ALA A 32 -7.09 0.76 9.07
CA ALA A 32 -6.74 -0.41 9.87
C ALA A 32 -7.51 -0.48 11.19
N GLU A 33 -7.88 0.65 11.78
CA GLU A 33 -8.69 0.70 13.00
C GLU A 33 -10.10 0.20 12.74
N LYS A 34 -10.74 0.66 11.65
CA LYS A 34 -12.06 0.16 11.23
C LYS A 34 -12.01 -1.30 10.83
N VAL A 35 -10.97 -1.76 10.14
CA VAL A 35 -10.78 -3.18 9.83
C VAL A 35 -10.69 -3.98 11.12
N PHE A 36 -9.89 -3.54 12.10
CA PHE A 36 -9.78 -4.22 13.38
C PHE A 36 -11.13 -4.26 14.12
N ALA A 37 -11.83 -3.13 14.20
CA ALA A 37 -13.12 -3.01 14.87
C ALA A 37 -14.19 -3.96 14.28
N THR A 38 -14.19 -4.15 12.97
CA THR A 38 -15.18 -4.98 12.28
C THR A 38 -14.82 -6.46 12.24
N ARG A 39 -13.53 -6.80 12.15
CA ARG A 39 -13.06 -8.17 11.88
C ARG A 39 -12.46 -8.85 13.11
N CYS A 40 -11.78 -8.11 13.97
CA CYS A 40 -10.91 -8.66 15.01
C CYS A 40 -11.45 -8.39 16.43
N ALA A 41 -12.14 -7.26 16.63
CA ALA A 41 -12.61 -6.82 17.94
C ALA A 41 -13.63 -7.76 18.61
N ARG A 42 -14.25 -8.67 17.83
CA ARG A 42 -15.15 -9.69 18.37
C ARG A 42 -14.46 -10.63 19.38
N CYS A 43 -13.16 -10.87 19.22
CA CYS A 43 -12.43 -11.85 20.04
C CYS A 43 -11.46 -11.19 21.04
N HIS A 44 -10.94 -10.01 20.72
CA HIS A 44 -9.94 -9.34 21.55
C HIS A 44 -9.92 -7.82 21.32
N THR A 45 -9.50 -7.06 22.33
CA THR A 45 -9.24 -5.62 22.19
C THR A 45 -7.89 -5.36 21.51
N ALA A 46 -7.73 -4.21 20.88
CA ALA A 46 -6.46 -3.80 20.26
C ALA A 46 -5.32 -3.74 21.29
N ASP A 47 -5.61 -3.28 22.51
CA ASP A 47 -4.61 -3.16 23.58
C ASP A 47 -4.14 -4.53 24.10
N LYS A 48 -5.03 -5.53 24.14
CA LYS A 48 -4.66 -6.90 24.49
C LYS A 48 -3.74 -7.51 23.43
N VAL A 49 -3.96 -7.18 22.16
CA VAL A 49 -3.07 -7.58 21.06
C VAL A 49 -1.74 -6.86 21.16
N ALA A 50 -1.72 -5.55 21.37
CA ALA A 50 -0.48 -4.76 21.54
C ALA A 50 0.38 -5.29 22.69
N THR A 51 -0.23 -5.58 23.85
CA THR A 51 0.45 -6.21 25.00
C THR A 51 1.03 -7.59 24.65
N SER A 52 0.37 -8.33 23.78
CA SER A 52 0.86 -9.65 23.33
C SER A 52 2.02 -9.52 22.34
N ILE A 53 2.01 -8.48 21.50
CA ILE A 53 3.13 -8.14 20.61
C ILE A 53 4.35 -7.71 21.43
N GLU A 54 4.16 -6.90 22.49
CA GLU A 54 5.24 -6.40 23.35
C GLU A 54 6.06 -7.49 24.04
N LYS A 55 5.46 -8.66 24.28
CA LYS A 55 6.16 -9.82 24.88
C LYS A 55 7.22 -10.43 23.95
N ARG A 56 7.31 -9.98 22.70
CA ARG A 56 8.27 -10.47 21.71
C ARG A 56 9.47 -9.53 21.57
N PRO A 57 10.64 -10.04 21.16
CA PRO A 57 11.81 -9.21 20.85
C PRO A 57 11.48 -8.16 19.79
N PRO A 58 11.85 -6.88 19.98
CA PRO A 58 11.49 -5.78 19.08
C PRO A 58 11.81 -6.04 17.60
N GLU A 59 13.00 -6.59 17.33
CA GLU A 59 13.55 -6.84 15.99
C GLU A 59 12.73 -7.84 15.16
N GLY A 60 11.91 -8.67 15.82
CA GLY A 60 11.12 -9.71 15.14
C GLY A 60 9.61 -9.45 15.09
N ARG A 61 9.12 -8.34 15.68
CA ARG A 61 7.67 -8.13 15.88
C ARG A 61 6.91 -8.00 14.57
N GLU A 62 7.43 -7.23 13.62
CA GLU A 62 6.77 -7.00 12.33
C GLU A 62 6.67 -8.29 11.50
N ALA A 63 7.79 -8.98 11.31
CA ALA A 63 7.83 -10.23 10.55
C ALA A 63 6.94 -11.31 11.20
N TRP A 64 6.95 -11.41 12.53
CA TRP A 64 6.06 -12.32 13.25
C TRP A 64 4.58 -11.96 13.04
N LEU A 65 4.23 -10.68 13.18
CA LEU A 65 2.85 -10.23 13.10
C LEU A 65 2.28 -10.43 11.68
N ALA A 66 3.09 -10.17 10.65
CA ALA A 66 2.71 -10.44 9.26
C ALA A 66 2.43 -11.93 9.04
N GLN A 67 3.27 -12.84 9.55
CA GLN A 67 3.03 -14.28 9.46
C GLN A 67 1.80 -14.72 10.26
N PHE A 68 1.63 -14.18 11.48
CA PHE A 68 0.49 -14.50 12.33
C PHE A 68 -0.83 -14.11 11.65
N LEU A 69 -0.93 -12.90 11.11
CA LEU A 69 -2.12 -12.42 10.42
C LEU A 69 -2.40 -13.19 9.12
N ALA A 70 -1.38 -13.76 8.48
CA ALA A 70 -1.58 -14.62 7.30
C ALA A 70 -2.26 -15.96 7.66
N GLY A 71 -2.17 -16.43 8.90
CA GLY A 71 -2.84 -17.65 9.38
C GLY A 71 -4.06 -17.41 10.28
N HIS A 72 -4.16 -16.23 10.90
CA HIS A 72 -5.20 -15.87 11.86
C HIS A 72 -6.14 -14.82 11.26
N PHE A 73 -7.21 -15.28 10.62
CA PHE A 73 -8.18 -14.49 9.87
C PHE A 73 -7.57 -13.73 8.68
N PRO A 74 -7.05 -14.45 7.66
CA PRO A 74 -6.17 -13.91 6.62
C PRO A 74 -6.81 -12.73 5.89
N PRO A 75 -6.35 -11.50 6.13
CA PRO A 75 -6.64 -10.37 5.26
C PRO A 75 -5.83 -10.51 3.97
N ASP A 76 -6.24 -9.81 2.91
CA ASP A 76 -5.35 -9.60 1.77
C ASP A 76 -4.05 -8.91 2.22
N GLU A 77 -3.02 -8.99 1.36
CA GLU A 77 -1.70 -8.48 1.70
C GLU A 77 -1.67 -6.98 2.05
N PRO A 78 -2.34 -6.09 1.30
CA PRO A 78 -2.43 -4.67 1.67
C PRO A 78 -3.05 -4.45 3.06
N THR A 79 -4.17 -5.11 3.34
CA THR A 79 -4.87 -4.98 4.64
C THR A 79 -4.02 -5.55 5.78
N ARG A 80 -3.33 -6.66 5.54
CA ARG A 80 -2.45 -7.29 6.52
C ARG A 80 -1.29 -6.37 6.90
N LYS A 81 -0.68 -5.70 5.92
CA LYS A 81 0.39 -4.72 6.16
C LYS A 81 -0.13 -3.53 6.98
N ALA A 82 -1.26 -2.95 6.56
CA ALA A 82 -1.87 -1.82 7.28
C ALA A 82 -2.24 -2.15 8.73
N LEU A 83 -2.81 -3.34 8.97
CA LEU A 83 -3.09 -3.84 10.32
C LEU A 83 -1.83 -4.04 11.15
N ALA A 84 -0.77 -4.60 10.57
CA ALA A 84 0.48 -4.83 11.27
C ALA A 84 1.11 -3.50 11.73
N GLU A 85 1.20 -2.53 10.84
CA GLU A 85 1.72 -1.19 11.13
C GLU A 85 0.91 -0.48 12.23
N TRP A 86 -0.43 -0.49 12.12
CA TRP A 86 -1.30 0.11 13.13
C TRP A 86 -1.20 -0.58 14.49
N LEU A 87 -1.13 -1.92 14.54
CA LEU A 87 -0.98 -2.65 15.81
C LEU A 87 0.40 -2.41 16.46
N LEU A 88 1.46 -2.27 15.66
CA LEU A 88 2.80 -1.97 16.16
C LEU A 88 2.89 -0.55 16.73
N SER A 89 2.22 0.44 16.13
CA SER A 89 2.20 1.82 16.64
C SER A 89 1.51 1.95 18.01
N ARG A 90 0.68 0.96 18.37
CA ARG A 90 0.04 0.85 19.70
C ARG A 90 0.94 0.24 20.77
N THR A 91 2.12 -0.28 20.42
CA THR A 91 3.06 -0.81 21.41
C THR A 91 3.82 0.32 22.09
N ARG A 92 3.99 0.24 23.41
CA ARG A 92 4.65 1.25 24.26
C ARG A 92 6.12 1.46 23.92
N SER A 93 6.76 0.49 23.27
CA SER A 93 8.17 0.57 22.86
C SER A 93 8.40 1.32 21.55
N ALA A 94 7.34 1.73 20.83
CA ALA A 94 7.43 2.44 19.55
C ALA A 94 7.32 3.98 19.70
N ARG A 95 7.40 4.50 20.93
CA ARG A 95 7.25 5.92 21.27
C ARG A 95 8.49 6.45 21.97
#